data_AF-A0A7R9TPI8-F1
#
_entry.id   AF-A0A7R9TPI8-F1
#
_cell.length_a   1.000
_cell.length_b   1.000
_cell.length_c   1.000
_cell.angle_alpha   90.00
_cell.angle_beta   90.00
_cell.angle_gamma   90.00
#
_symmetry.space_group_name_H-M   'P 1'
#
loop_
_entity.id
_entity.type
_entity.pdbx_description
1 polymer ?
#
loop_
_entity_poly.entity_id
_entity_poly.type
_entity_poly.pdbx_seq_one_letter_code
_entity_poly.pdbx_strand_id
1 'polypeptide(L)'
;LRKFPSLVNCCTIDWFSEWPLEALDSVANTFLRDPLKSESEELVRSVVDACVFIHQSVEKKSKEFFETLRRYNYVTPTSYLELLQTFIRLLREKRAELETMRSRLQIGLDKLNSTASQVGVMEKELVDLQPVLQKTTVEVEEMIVVITADTEKANVTKAKVAQQEAEANEKAAEAKAIADDAQADLDKALPALDAAVKSLKLLTKNDIVEVKALKNPPRGRA
;
A
#
# COMPACT_ATOMS: atom_id res chain seq x y z
N LEU A 1 3.80 -44.09 -73.83
CA LEU A 1 3.90 -45.57 -73.73
C LEU A 1 4.10 -46.24 -75.08
N ARG A 2 3.23 -46.05 -76.09
CA ARG A 2 3.42 -46.68 -77.43
C ARG A 2 4.73 -46.35 -78.16
N LYS A 3 5.30 -45.15 -77.97
CA LYS A 3 6.59 -44.76 -78.55
C LYS A 3 7.82 -45.29 -77.80
N PHE A 4 7.66 -45.80 -76.58
CA PHE A 4 8.76 -46.25 -75.72
C PHE A 4 8.37 -47.53 -74.95
N PRO A 5 8.49 -48.72 -75.59
CA PRO A 5 8.06 -49.99 -75.02
C PRO A 5 8.84 -50.40 -73.75
N SER A 6 10.09 -49.97 -73.62
CA SER A 6 10.95 -50.26 -72.46
C SER A 6 10.38 -49.73 -71.14
N LEU A 7 9.61 -48.64 -71.15
CA LEU A 7 8.96 -48.11 -69.95
C LEU A 7 7.86 -49.03 -69.39
N VAL A 8 7.30 -49.90 -70.23
CA VAL A 8 6.29 -50.89 -69.80
C VAL A 8 6.93 -52.25 -69.56
N ASN A 9 7.89 -52.64 -70.41
CA ASN A 9 8.48 -53.98 -70.38
C ASN A 9 9.65 -54.12 -69.39
N CYS A 10 10.32 -53.03 -69.02
CA CYS A 10 11.50 -53.05 -68.16
C CYS A 10 11.28 -52.32 -66.82
N CYS A 11 10.07 -51.82 -66.56
CA CYS A 11 9.71 -51.19 -65.30
C CYS A 11 8.51 -51.90 -64.67
N THR A 12 8.51 -52.01 -63.34
CA THR A 12 7.33 -52.46 -62.59
C THR A 12 6.37 -51.29 -62.43
N ILE A 13 5.11 -51.49 -62.84
CA ILE A 13 4.07 -50.47 -62.68
C ILE A 13 3.41 -50.68 -61.32
N ASP A 14 3.47 -49.65 -60.47
CA ASP A 14 2.74 -49.58 -59.21
C ASP A 14 1.56 -48.61 -59.35
N TRP A 15 0.37 -49.06 -59.01
CA TRP A 15 -0.89 -48.34 -59.25
C TRP A 15 -1.37 -47.66 -57.98
N PHE A 16 -1.35 -46.33 -57.99
CA PHE A 16 -1.92 -45.51 -56.92
C PHE A 16 -3.34 -45.09 -57.30
N SER A 17 -4.30 -45.45 -56.44
CA SER A 17 -5.70 -45.05 -56.57
C SER A 17 -6.02 -43.87 -55.65
N GLU A 18 -7.20 -43.29 -55.84
CA GLU A 18 -7.79 -42.37 -54.87
C GLU A 18 -7.86 -43.04 -53.48
N TRP A 19 -7.73 -42.24 -52.42
CA TRP A 19 -7.74 -42.79 -51.07
C TRP A 19 -9.11 -43.38 -50.75
N PRO A 20 -9.18 -44.66 -50.32
CA PRO A 20 -10.44 -45.26 -49.91
C PRO A 20 -10.91 -44.65 -48.58
N LEU A 21 -12.17 -44.93 -48.24
CA LEU A 21 -12.81 -44.46 -47.00
C LEU A 21 -11.97 -44.77 -45.76
N GLU A 22 -11.45 -45.99 -45.68
CA GLU A 22 -10.66 -46.47 -44.56
C GLU A 22 -9.33 -45.69 -44.42
N ALA A 23 -8.74 -45.26 -45.54
CA ALA A 23 -7.53 -44.45 -45.52
C ALA A 23 -7.83 -43.02 -45.05
N LEU A 24 -8.93 -42.42 -45.54
CA LEU A 24 -9.36 -41.08 -45.13
C LEU A 24 -9.70 -41.04 -43.63
N ASP A 25 -10.38 -42.07 -43.13
CA ASP A 25 -10.72 -42.24 -41.71
C ASP A 25 -9.47 -42.40 -40.85
N SER A 26 -8.57 -43.33 -41.22
CA SER A 26 -7.32 -43.58 -40.48
C SER A 26 -6.42 -42.34 -40.39
N VAL A 27 -6.28 -41.60 -41.50
CA VAL A 27 -5.49 -40.36 -41.54
C VAL A 27 -6.13 -39.28 -40.69
N ALA A 28 -7.45 -39.06 -40.79
CA ALA A 28 -8.14 -38.07 -39.96
C ALA A 28 -8.08 -38.40 -38.47
N ASN A 29 -8.29 -39.66 -38.09
CA ASN A 29 -8.14 -40.11 -36.71
C ASN A 29 -6.73 -39.81 -36.17
N THR A 30 -5.69 -40.07 -36.97
CA THR A 30 -4.30 -39.79 -36.57
C THR A 30 -4.04 -38.30 -36.39
N PHE A 31 -4.53 -37.45 -37.31
CA PHE A 31 -4.34 -36.00 -37.26
C PHE A 31 -5.14 -35.31 -36.15
N LEU A 32 -6.34 -35.80 -35.84
CA LEU A 32 -7.26 -35.18 -34.91
C LEU A 32 -7.09 -35.67 -33.46
N ARG A 33 -6.33 -36.75 -33.23
CA ARG A 33 -6.15 -37.35 -31.91
C ARG A 33 -5.58 -36.41 -30.85
N ASP A 34 -4.46 -35.74 -31.14
CA ASP A 34 -3.85 -34.81 -30.17
C ASP A 34 -4.65 -33.50 -30.00
N PRO A 35 -5.14 -32.84 -31.08
CA PRO A 35 -5.96 -31.64 -30.96
C PRO A 35 -7.29 -31.83 -30.19
N LEU A 36 -7.85 -33.04 -30.22
CA LEU A 36 -9.12 -33.39 -29.57
C LEU A 36 -8.96 -34.36 -28.39
N LYS A 37 -7.76 -34.55 -27.85
CA LYS A 37 -7.51 -35.50 -26.74
C LYS A 37 -8.33 -35.28 -25.47
N SER A 38 -8.86 -34.06 -25.28
CA SER A 38 -9.69 -33.68 -24.14
C SER A 38 -11.18 -33.91 -24.39
N GLU A 39 -11.57 -34.23 -25.62
CA GLU A 39 -12.96 -34.41 -26.03
C GLU A 39 -13.39 -35.89 -25.94
N SER A 40 -14.69 -36.15 -26.04
CA SER A 40 -15.20 -37.52 -26.06
C SER A 40 -14.85 -38.23 -27.37
N GLU A 41 -14.55 -39.52 -27.29
CA GLU A 41 -14.26 -40.37 -28.46
C GLU A 41 -15.41 -40.36 -29.48
N GLU A 42 -16.67 -40.26 -29.02
CA GLU A 42 -17.85 -40.12 -29.89
C GLU A 42 -17.82 -38.82 -30.70
N LEU A 43 -17.40 -37.71 -30.08
CA LEU A 43 -17.27 -36.43 -30.76
C LEU A 43 -16.12 -36.45 -31.76
N VAL A 44 -14.97 -37.03 -31.39
CA VAL A 44 -13.83 -37.22 -32.29
C VAL A 44 -14.25 -37.99 -33.54
N ARG A 45 -14.95 -39.11 -33.35
CA ARG A 45 -15.47 -39.92 -34.46
C ARG A 45 -16.44 -39.13 -35.35
N SER A 46 -17.35 -38.37 -34.74
CA SER A 46 -18.30 -37.53 -35.48
C SER A 46 -17.60 -36.45 -36.32
N VAL A 47 -16.51 -35.86 -35.80
CA VAL A 47 -15.70 -34.88 -36.53
C VAL A 47 -14.93 -35.54 -37.67
N VAL A 48 -14.36 -36.72 -37.44
CA VAL A 48 -13.68 -37.51 -38.48
C VAL A 48 -14.66 -37.84 -39.61
N ASP A 49 -15.82 -38.39 -39.29
CA ASP A 49 -16.87 -38.73 -40.25
C ASP A 49 -17.29 -37.50 -41.08
N ALA A 50 -17.42 -36.33 -40.42
CA ALA A 50 -17.72 -35.07 -41.10
C ALA A 50 -16.60 -34.64 -42.07
N CYS A 51 -15.33 -34.73 -41.66
CA CYS A 51 -14.19 -34.40 -42.53
C CYS A 51 -14.12 -35.31 -43.76
N VAL A 52 -14.31 -36.63 -43.57
CA VAL A 52 -14.36 -37.62 -44.65
C VAL A 52 -15.50 -37.29 -45.61
N PHE A 53 -16.71 -37.03 -45.08
CA PHE A 53 -17.88 -36.67 -45.87
C PHE A 53 -17.66 -35.39 -46.69
N ILE A 54 -17.08 -34.35 -46.08
CA ILE A 54 -16.79 -33.08 -46.77
C ILE A 54 -15.87 -33.35 -47.97
N HIS A 55 -14.78 -34.10 -47.79
CA HIS A 55 -13.85 -34.39 -48.87
C HIS A 55 -14.52 -35.14 -50.03
N GLN A 56 -15.24 -36.22 -49.74
CA GLN A 56 -15.94 -37.01 -50.74
C GLN A 56 -17.04 -36.23 -51.46
N SER A 57 -17.73 -35.33 -50.74
CA SER A 57 -18.75 -34.48 -51.34
C SER A 57 -18.15 -33.55 -52.40
N VAL A 58 -16.94 -33.00 -52.16
CA VAL A 58 -16.24 -32.13 -53.11
C VAL A 58 -15.71 -32.93 -54.30
N GLU A 59 -15.27 -34.18 -54.08
CA GLU A 59 -14.86 -35.09 -55.14
C GLU A 59 -16.02 -35.40 -56.10
N LYS A 60 -17.19 -35.76 -55.56
CA LYS A 60 -18.41 -35.97 -56.35
C LYS A 60 -18.83 -34.70 -57.10
N LYS A 61 -18.80 -33.55 -56.42
CA LYS A 61 -19.14 -32.25 -57.04
C LYS A 61 -18.15 -31.85 -58.13
N SER A 62 -16.89 -32.23 -58.02
CA SER A 62 -15.88 -31.95 -59.04
C SER A 62 -16.14 -32.77 -60.31
N LYS A 63 -16.63 -34.00 -60.18
CA LYS A 63 -17.10 -34.83 -61.31
C LYS A 63 -18.32 -34.17 -62.00
N GLU A 64 -19.34 -33.78 -61.24
CA GLU A 64 -20.53 -33.07 -61.76
C GLU A 64 -20.18 -31.73 -62.43
N PHE A 65 -19.20 -31.00 -61.88
CA PHE A 65 -18.71 -29.73 -62.41
C PHE A 65 -18.05 -29.90 -63.77
N PHE A 66 -17.26 -30.97 -63.95
CA PHE A 66 -16.68 -31.31 -65.24
C PHE A 66 -17.75 -31.69 -66.26
N GLU A 67 -18.76 -32.47 -65.88
CA GLU A 67 -19.85 -32.87 -66.78
C GLU A 67 -20.64 -31.67 -67.29
N THR A 68 -20.89 -30.69 -66.42
CA THR A 68 -21.73 -29.52 -66.72
C THR A 68 -20.96 -28.44 -67.48
N LEU A 69 -19.76 -28.08 -67.01
CA LEU A 69 -19.03 -26.91 -67.49
C LEU A 69 -17.76 -27.25 -68.27
N ARG A 70 -17.43 -28.55 -68.39
CA ARG A 70 -16.19 -29.04 -69.05
C ARG A 70 -14.91 -28.41 -68.48
N ARG A 71 -14.94 -28.03 -67.20
CA ARG A 71 -13.81 -27.50 -66.45
C ARG A 71 -13.35 -28.51 -65.42
N TYR A 72 -12.05 -28.76 -65.36
CA TYR A 72 -11.46 -29.65 -64.38
C TYR A 72 -11.24 -28.93 -63.05
N ASN A 73 -11.64 -29.59 -61.97
CA ASN A 73 -11.23 -29.31 -60.61
C ASN A 73 -10.67 -30.61 -60.03
N TYR A 74 -9.44 -30.59 -59.52
CA TYR A 74 -8.78 -31.80 -59.03
C TYR A 74 -8.84 -31.82 -57.51
N VAL A 75 -9.43 -32.89 -56.98
CA VAL A 75 -9.42 -33.18 -55.54
C VAL A 75 -8.29 -34.17 -55.31
N THR A 76 -7.34 -33.79 -54.45
CA THR A 76 -6.15 -34.61 -54.15
C THR A 76 -6.06 -34.92 -52.66
N PRO A 77 -5.32 -35.96 -52.25
CA PRO A 77 -5.05 -36.21 -50.84
C PRO A 77 -4.43 -35.00 -50.12
N THR A 78 -3.62 -34.20 -50.81
CA THR A 78 -3.08 -32.95 -50.26
C THR A 78 -4.19 -31.98 -49.83
N SER A 79 -5.25 -31.84 -50.64
CA SER A 79 -6.41 -31.01 -50.29
C SER A 79 -7.15 -31.53 -49.05
N TYR A 80 -7.14 -32.85 -48.81
CA TYR A 80 -7.69 -33.43 -47.57
C TYR A 80 -6.83 -33.09 -46.35
N LEU A 81 -5.50 -33.19 -46.48
CA LEU A 81 -4.58 -32.81 -45.41
C LEU A 81 -4.70 -31.32 -45.07
N GLU A 82 -4.85 -30.47 -46.08
CA GLU A 82 -5.10 -29.02 -45.90
C GLU A 82 -6.42 -28.74 -45.18
N LEU A 83 -7.49 -29.49 -45.48
CA LEU A 83 -8.76 -29.41 -44.76
C LEU A 83 -8.55 -29.72 -43.26
N LEU A 84 -7.88 -30.82 -42.94
CA LEU A 84 -7.60 -31.22 -41.56
C LEU A 84 -6.74 -30.19 -40.83
N GLN A 85 -5.67 -29.71 -41.47
CA GLN A 85 -4.81 -28.68 -40.90
C GLN A 85 -5.56 -27.36 -40.66
N THR A 86 -6.41 -26.96 -41.60
CA THR A 86 -7.23 -25.75 -41.48
C THR A 86 -8.21 -25.89 -40.32
N PHE A 87 -8.87 -27.04 -40.19
CA PHE A 87 -9.75 -27.34 -39.07
C PHE A 87 -9.01 -27.23 -37.73
N ILE A 88 -7.85 -27.88 -37.60
CA ILE A 88 -7.04 -27.85 -36.37
C ILE A 88 -6.62 -26.42 -36.03
N ARG A 89 -6.17 -25.65 -37.02
CA ARG A 89 -5.78 -24.25 -36.85
C ARG A 89 -6.94 -23.40 -36.35
N LEU A 90 -8.10 -23.48 -37.02
CA LEU A 90 -9.28 -22.72 -36.64
C LEU A 90 -9.81 -23.11 -35.26
N LEU A 91 -9.80 -24.40 -34.93
CA LEU A 91 -10.19 -24.88 -33.60
C LEU A 91 -9.31 -24.26 -32.50
N ARG A 92 -7.99 -24.23 -32.71
CA ARG A 92 -7.04 -23.60 -31.77
C ARG A 92 -7.29 -22.11 -31.64
N GLU A 93 -7.42 -21.39 -32.76
CA GLU A 93 -7.69 -19.95 -32.77
C GLU A 93 -8.99 -19.61 -32.03
N LYS A 94 -10.07 -20.36 -32.30
CA LYS A 94 -11.37 -20.13 -31.67
C LYS A 94 -11.39 -20.48 -30.19
N ARG A 95 -10.72 -21.56 -29.77
CA ARG A 95 -10.56 -21.88 -28.35
C ARG A 95 -9.78 -20.80 -27.59
N ALA A 96 -8.69 -20.29 -28.17
CA ALA A 96 -7.91 -19.22 -27.56
C ALA A 96 -8.70 -17.90 -27.42
N GLU A 97 -9.48 -17.56 -28.45
CA GLU A 97 -10.38 -16.42 -28.43
C GLU A 97 -11.42 -16.54 -27.30
N LEU A 98 -12.08 -17.69 -27.20
CA LEU A 98 -13.07 -17.96 -26.15
C LEU A 98 -12.46 -17.95 -24.75
N GLU A 99 -11.28 -18.53 -24.56
CA GLU A 99 -10.62 -18.57 -23.25
C GLU A 99 -10.21 -17.15 -22.81
N THR A 100 -9.76 -16.32 -23.74
CA THR A 100 -9.46 -14.90 -23.46
C THR A 100 -10.71 -14.15 -23.03
N MET A 101 -11.84 -14.35 -23.74
CA MET A 101 -13.12 -13.74 -23.37
C MET A 101 -13.60 -14.20 -22.00
N ARG A 102 -13.52 -15.51 -21.73
CA ARG A 102 -13.88 -16.12 -20.44
C ARG A 102 -13.05 -15.54 -19.30
N SER A 103 -11.73 -15.50 -19.46
CA SER A 103 -10.81 -14.96 -18.45
C SER A 103 -11.13 -13.50 -18.14
N ARG A 104 -11.37 -12.67 -19.16
CA ARG A 104 -11.76 -11.27 -18.97
C ARG A 104 -13.07 -11.13 -18.18
N LEU A 105 -14.08 -11.95 -18.49
CA LEU A 105 -15.35 -11.94 -17.77
C LEU A 105 -15.18 -12.40 -16.31
N GLN A 106 -14.39 -13.44 -16.09
CA GLN A 106 -14.09 -13.95 -14.75
C GLN A 106 -13.42 -12.86 -13.89
N ILE A 107 -12.37 -12.21 -14.41
CA ILE A 107 -11.68 -11.12 -13.72
C ILE A 107 -12.65 -9.98 -13.42
N GLY A 108 -13.51 -9.61 -14.38
CA GLY A 108 -14.53 -8.59 -14.19
C GLY A 108 -15.49 -8.93 -13.07
N LEU A 109 -15.99 -10.17 -13.04
CA LEU A 109 -16.90 -10.66 -12.00
C LEU A 109 -16.23 -10.69 -10.62
N ASP A 110 -14.98 -11.15 -10.55
CA ASP A 110 -14.21 -11.19 -9.30
C ASP A 110 -14.00 -9.78 -8.73
N LYS A 111 -13.72 -8.80 -9.61
CA LYS A 111 -13.63 -7.39 -9.21
C LYS A 111 -14.96 -6.85 -8.71
N LEU A 112 -16.07 -7.13 -9.40
CA LEU A 112 -17.39 -6.70 -8.95
C LEU A 112 -17.74 -7.28 -7.58
N ASN A 113 -17.50 -8.57 -7.36
CA ASN A 113 -17.74 -9.23 -6.08
C ASN A 113 -16.85 -8.66 -4.97
N SER A 114 -15.57 -8.41 -5.26
CA SER A 114 -14.65 -7.80 -4.28
C SER A 114 -15.09 -6.40 -3.90
N THR A 115 -15.47 -5.57 -4.87
CA THR A 115 -15.97 -4.21 -4.63
C THR A 115 -17.28 -4.25 -3.85
N ALA A 116 -18.22 -5.13 -4.20
CA ALA A 116 -19.48 -5.28 -3.47
C ALA A 116 -19.24 -5.65 -1.99
N SER A 117 -18.29 -6.54 -1.72
CA SER A 117 -17.89 -6.88 -0.36
C SER A 117 -17.28 -5.69 0.39
N GLN A 118 -16.38 -4.94 -0.24
CA GLN A 118 -15.76 -3.74 0.35
C GLN A 118 -16.79 -2.64 0.65
N VAL A 119 -17.73 -2.39 -0.26
CA VAL A 119 -18.83 -1.44 -0.06
C VAL A 119 -19.70 -1.89 1.12
N GLY A 120 -20.02 -3.18 1.21
CA GLY A 120 -20.80 -3.71 2.33
C GLY A 120 -20.10 -3.57 3.70
N VAL A 121 -18.77 -3.59 3.75
CA VAL A 121 -17.99 -3.29 4.97
C VAL A 121 -18.06 -1.80 5.28
N MET A 122 -17.81 -0.95 4.28
CA MET A 122 -17.82 0.51 4.44
C MET A 122 -19.19 1.04 4.88
N GLU A 123 -20.29 0.48 4.36
CA GLU A 123 -21.65 0.82 4.78
C GLU A 123 -21.87 0.54 6.28
N LYS A 124 -21.36 -0.59 6.79
CA LYS A 124 -21.44 -0.92 8.22
C LYS A 124 -20.60 0.04 9.06
N GLU A 125 -19.37 0.30 8.64
CA GLU A 125 -18.48 1.24 9.34
C GLU A 125 -19.09 2.64 9.42
N LEU A 126 -19.74 3.12 8.36
CA LEU A 126 -20.44 4.41 8.36
C LEU A 126 -21.60 4.45 9.35
N VAL A 127 -22.41 3.39 9.40
CA VAL A 127 -23.52 3.27 10.36
C VAL A 127 -23.00 3.25 11.80
N ASP A 128 -21.91 2.52 12.06
CA ASP A 128 -21.32 2.41 13.39
C ASP A 128 -20.63 3.70 13.85
N LEU A 129 -20.00 4.44 12.93
CA LEU A 129 -19.30 5.68 13.24
C LEU A 129 -20.25 6.86 13.50
N GLN A 130 -21.43 6.86 12.88
CA GLN A 130 -22.42 7.93 13.00
C GLN A 130 -22.78 8.29 14.47
N PRO A 131 -23.18 7.36 15.36
CA PRO A 131 -23.48 7.68 16.75
C PRO A 131 -22.26 8.12 17.55
N VAL A 132 -21.07 7.58 17.25
CA VAL A 132 -19.81 7.99 17.90
C VAL A 132 -19.52 9.45 17.59
N LEU A 133 -19.66 9.85 16.32
CA LEU A 133 -19.45 11.23 15.88
C LEU A 133 -20.43 12.20 16.55
N GLN A 134 -21.72 11.81 16.66
CA GLN A 134 -22.72 12.59 17.40
C GLN A 134 -22.38 12.72 18.88
N LYS A 135 -21.89 11.67 19.53
CA LYS A 135 -21.51 11.73 20.95
C LYS A 135 -20.27 12.62 21.15
N THR A 136 -19.24 12.43 20.34
CA THR A 136 -18.00 13.20 20.44
C THR A 136 -18.22 14.68 20.12
N THR A 137 -19.11 15.02 19.19
CA THR A 137 -19.45 16.43 18.91
C THR A 137 -20.07 17.11 20.13
N VAL A 138 -21.01 16.45 20.82
CA VAL A 138 -21.57 16.96 22.08
C VAL A 138 -20.50 17.10 23.17
N GLU A 139 -19.66 16.09 23.36
CA GLU A 139 -18.56 16.12 24.35
C GLU A 139 -17.57 17.28 24.07
N VAL A 140 -17.26 17.53 22.79
CA VAL A 140 -16.39 18.65 22.38
C VAL A 140 -17.05 19.99 22.63
N GLU A 141 -18.35 20.13 22.33
CA GLU A 141 -19.11 21.36 22.63
C GLU A 141 -19.12 21.67 24.14
N GLU A 142 -19.35 20.66 24.99
CA GLU A 142 -19.28 20.80 26.45
C GLU A 142 -17.87 21.20 26.92
N MET A 143 -16.84 20.58 26.34
CA MET A 143 -15.45 20.88 26.69
C MET A 143 -15.06 22.32 26.32
N ILE A 144 -15.54 22.83 25.18
CA ILE A 144 -15.32 24.23 24.77
C ILE A 144 -15.92 25.19 25.80
N VAL A 145 -17.10 24.88 26.36
CA VAL A 145 -17.72 25.72 27.41
C VAL A 145 -16.85 25.75 28.67
N VAL A 146 -16.30 24.63 29.10
CA VAL A 146 -15.40 24.58 30.28
C VAL A 146 -14.10 25.34 30.02
N ILE A 147 -13.47 25.11 28.86
CA ILE A 147 -12.21 25.78 28.48
C ILE A 147 -12.39 27.29 28.43
N THR A 148 -13.48 27.78 27.86
CA THR A 148 -13.74 29.23 27.78
C THR A 148 -13.91 29.84 29.17
N ALA A 149 -14.67 29.20 30.06
CA ALA A 149 -14.82 29.65 31.44
C ALA A 149 -13.51 29.64 32.23
N ASP A 150 -12.69 28.59 32.08
CA ASP A 150 -11.41 28.50 32.79
C ASP A 150 -10.35 29.43 32.21
N THR A 151 -10.38 29.69 30.90
CA THR A 151 -9.53 30.71 30.24
C THR A 151 -9.84 32.10 30.79
N GLU A 152 -11.12 32.43 31.00
CA GLU A 152 -11.52 33.70 31.59
C GLU A 152 -11.04 33.86 33.04
N LYS A 153 -11.21 32.83 33.88
CA LYS A 153 -10.66 32.81 35.26
C LYS A 153 -9.14 32.90 35.28
N ALA A 154 -8.46 32.19 34.39
CA ALA A 154 -7.01 32.22 34.27
C ALA A 154 -6.51 33.61 33.87
N ASN A 155 -7.20 34.29 32.95
CA ASN A 155 -6.86 35.67 32.56
C ASN A 155 -7.03 36.66 33.73
N VAL A 156 -8.11 36.55 34.52
CA VAL A 156 -8.31 37.36 35.73
C VAL A 156 -7.17 37.14 36.73
N THR A 157 -6.84 35.87 36.99
CA THR A 157 -5.76 35.51 37.92
C THR A 157 -4.41 36.00 37.42
N LYS A 158 -4.13 35.85 36.11
CA LYS A 158 -2.91 36.34 35.47
C LYS A 158 -2.76 37.85 35.62
N ALA A 159 -3.83 38.61 35.39
CA ALA A 159 -3.83 40.06 35.57
C ALA A 159 -3.52 40.46 37.04
N LYS A 160 -4.13 39.76 38.00
CA LYS A 160 -3.89 39.99 39.43
C LYS A 160 -2.45 39.66 39.83
N VAL A 161 -1.92 38.52 39.40
CA VAL A 161 -0.54 38.10 39.70
C VAL A 161 0.45 39.06 39.06
N ALA A 162 0.23 39.51 37.82
CA ALA A 162 1.10 40.49 37.17
C ALA A 162 1.16 41.82 37.95
N GLN A 163 0.02 42.27 38.51
CA GLN A 163 -0.01 43.44 39.37
C GLN A 163 0.76 43.22 40.68
N GLN A 164 0.53 42.08 41.35
CA GLN A 164 1.22 41.75 42.59
C GLN A 164 2.73 41.56 42.41
N GLU A 165 3.15 41.00 41.27
CA GLU A 165 4.55 40.84 40.91
C GLU A 165 5.23 42.20 40.71
N ALA A 166 4.56 43.15 40.05
CA ALA A 166 5.07 44.51 39.90
C ALA A 166 5.24 45.21 41.27
N GLU A 167 4.24 45.13 42.14
CA GLU A 167 4.30 45.71 43.49
C GLU A 167 5.37 45.03 44.37
N ALA A 168 5.53 43.71 44.26
CA ALA A 168 6.54 42.97 45.00
C ALA A 168 7.95 43.32 44.53
N ASN A 169 8.16 43.48 43.21
CA ASN A 169 9.45 43.91 42.66
C ASN A 169 9.82 45.33 43.09
N GLU A 170 8.86 46.24 43.17
CA GLU A 170 9.07 47.59 43.70
C GLU A 170 9.53 47.55 45.16
N LYS A 171 8.79 46.86 46.03
CA LYS A 171 9.15 46.70 47.44
C LYS A 171 10.48 45.95 47.64
N ALA A 172 10.78 44.97 46.80
CA ALA A 172 12.05 44.26 46.83
C ALA A 172 13.22 45.18 46.46
N ALA A 173 13.02 46.07 45.48
CA ALA A 173 14.02 47.09 45.11
C ALA A 173 14.25 48.10 46.25
N GLU A 174 13.17 48.56 46.91
CA GLU A 174 13.26 49.45 48.08
C GLU A 174 13.99 48.78 49.26
N ALA A 175 13.60 47.56 49.62
CA ALA A 175 14.23 46.81 50.70
C ALA A 175 15.71 46.53 50.42
N LYS A 176 16.04 46.22 49.16
CA LYS A 176 17.43 46.05 48.72
C LYS A 176 18.23 47.35 48.87
N ALA A 177 17.67 48.49 48.46
CA ALA A 177 18.33 49.78 48.63
C ALA A 177 18.60 50.11 50.11
N ILE A 178 17.66 49.82 51.01
CA ILE A 178 17.84 50.01 52.46
C ILE A 178 18.89 49.04 53.01
N ALA A 179 18.86 47.77 52.58
CA ALA A 179 19.84 46.78 53.01
C ALA A 179 21.27 47.14 52.55
N ASP A 180 21.41 47.59 51.30
CA ASP A 180 22.69 48.03 50.74
C ASP A 180 23.23 49.26 51.49
N ASP A 181 22.37 50.22 51.86
CA ASP A 181 22.73 51.40 52.66
C ASP A 181 23.17 51.03 54.09
N ALA A 182 22.38 50.18 54.77
CA ALA A 182 22.70 49.69 56.11
C ALA A 182 23.99 48.86 56.13
N GLN A 183 24.23 48.04 55.10
CA GLN A 183 25.47 47.28 54.95
C GLN A 183 26.66 48.21 54.74
N ALA A 184 26.51 49.28 53.94
CA ALA A 184 27.57 50.27 53.74
C ALA A 184 27.93 50.99 55.05
N ASP A 185 26.96 51.29 55.91
CA ASP A 185 27.22 51.88 57.23
C ASP A 185 27.84 50.88 58.22
N LEU A 186 27.40 49.62 58.18
CA LEU A 186 28.02 48.55 58.96
C LEU A 186 29.49 48.37 58.57
N ASP A 187 29.81 48.36 57.27
CA ASP A 187 31.18 48.21 56.77
C ASP A 187 32.10 49.38 57.17
N LYS A 188 31.54 50.59 57.38
CA LYS A 188 32.29 51.72 57.97
C LYS A 188 32.52 51.54 59.47
N ALA A 189 31.56 50.96 60.20
CA ALA A 189 31.61 50.82 61.65
C ALA A 189 32.44 49.62 62.13
N LEU A 190 32.46 48.52 61.37
CA LEU A 190 33.18 47.28 61.71
C LEU A 190 34.68 47.49 61.98
N PRO A 191 35.44 48.27 61.18
CA PRO A 191 36.86 48.53 61.44
C PRO A 191 37.10 49.24 62.78
N ALA A 192 36.21 50.18 63.15
CA ALA A 192 36.30 50.91 64.42
C ALA A 192 36.01 49.99 65.61
N LEU A 193 35.01 49.10 65.48
CA LEU A 193 34.70 48.09 66.49
C LEU A 193 35.83 47.07 66.65
N ASP A 194 36.38 46.55 65.55
CA ASP A 194 37.49 45.59 65.59
C ASP A 194 38.76 46.20 66.20
N ALA A 195 39.02 47.49 65.93
CA ALA A 195 40.10 48.23 66.58
C ALA A 195 39.87 48.38 68.10
N ALA A 196 38.63 48.64 68.52
CA ALA A 196 38.27 48.72 69.93
C ALA A 196 38.38 47.36 70.64
N VAL A 197 37.92 46.27 70.02
CA VAL A 197 38.02 44.90 70.57
C VAL A 197 39.47 44.43 70.66
N LYS A 198 40.31 44.74 69.66
CA LYS A 198 41.75 44.47 69.73
C LYS A 198 42.42 45.22 70.88
N SER A 199 42.07 46.49 71.08
CA SER A 199 42.56 47.29 72.22
C SER A 199 42.13 46.69 73.57
N LEU A 200 40.90 46.20 73.68
CA LEU A 200 40.40 45.51 74.88
C LEU A 200 41.10 44.18 75.16
N LYS A 201 41.45 43.41 74.12
CA LYS A 201 42.22 42.15 74.25
C LYS A 201 43.68 42.37 74.65
N LEU A 202 44.22 43.57 74.47
CA LEU A 202 45.58 43.94 74.90
C LEU A 202 45.65 44.29 76.40
N LEU A 203 44.51 44.42 77.10
CA LEU A 203 44.48 44.63 78.55
C LEU A 203 44.85 43.33 79.28
N THR A 204 45.86 43.39 80.12
CA THR A 204 46.29 42.26 80.95
C THR A 204 45.55 42.25 82.29
N LYS A 205 45.50 41.08 82.94
CA LYS A 205 44.83 40.90 84.24
C LYS A 205 45.37 41.83 85.33
N ASN A 206 46.64 42.26 85.21
CA ASN A 206 47.25 43.21 86.13
C ASN A 206 46.67 44.62 85.98
N ASP A 207 46.41 45.07 84.74
CA ASP A 207 45.81 46.39 84.44
C ASP A 207 44.39 46.52 85.06
N ILE A 208 43.62 45.41 85.05
CA ILE A 208 42.27 45.35 85.64
C ILE A 208 42.34 45.37 87.18
N VAL A 209 43.38 44.79 87.78
CA VAL A 209 43.57 44.74 89.24
C VAL A 209 44.02 46.09 89.79
N GLU A 210 44.84 46.86 89.06
CA GLU A 210 45.22 48.22 89.45
C GLU A 210 44.03 49.18 89.47
N VAL A 211 43.13 49.09 88.48
CA VAL A 211 41.93 49.96 88.44
C VAL A 211 40.94 49.63 89.55
N LYS A 212 40.77 48.35 89.90
CA LYS A 212 39.86 47.91 90.99
C LYS A 212 40.35 48.31 92.39
N ALA A 213 41.65 48.52 92.58
CA ALA A 213 42.26 48.91 93.86
C ALA A 213 42.27 50.44 94.10
N LEU A 214 41.94 51.26 93.09
CA LEU A 214 41.89 52.72 93.22
C LEU A 214 40.63 53.17 94.00
N LYS A 215 40.84 53.67 95.23
CA LYS A 215 39.78 54.28 96.07
C LYS A 215 39.25 55.63 95.55
N ASN A 216 39.87 56.22 94.51
CA ASN A 216 39.41 57.39 93.76
C ASN A 216 39.99 57.36 92.34
N PRO A 217 39.21 56.97 91.30
CA PRO A 217 39.71 56.98 89.93
C PRO A 217 39.80 58.42 89.38
N PRO A 218 40.90 58.81 88.72
CA PRO A 218 41.00 60.13 88.07
C PRO A 218 40.02 60.21 86.88
N ARG A 219 39.44 61.40 86.65
CA ARG A 219 38.54 61.64 85.50
C ARG A 219 39.27 61.28 84.19
N GLY A 220 38.77 60.25 83.50
CA GLY A 220 39.26 59.88 82.16
C GLY A 220 39.10 61.05 81.19
N ARG A 221 40.16 61.32 80.41
CA ARG A 221 40.06 62.18 79.22
C ARG A 221 39.33 61.42 78.11
N ALA A 222 38.69 62.20 77.23
CA ALA A 222 37.95 61.76 76.06
C ALA A 222 38.65 60.66 75.25
#